data_AF-A0A8X8BPK0-F1
#
_entry.id   AF-A0A8X8BPK0-F1
#
_cell.length_a   1.000
_cell.length_b   1.000
_cell.length_c   1.000
_cell.angle_alpha   90.00
_cell.angle_beta   90.00
_cell.angle_gamma   90.00
#
_symmetry.space_group_name_H-M   'P 1'
#
loop_
_entity.id
_entity.type
_entity.pdbx_description
1 polymer ?
#
loop_
_entity_poly.entity_id
_entity_poly.type
_entity_poly.pdbx_seq_one_letter_code
_entity_poly.pdbx_strand_id
1 'polypeptide(L)'
;MNLYLKELDEFGNYSSPHYKGTVLVYKLTKEDIKKFGDKCTSALKNVNQNPLCKLALTLPKRERIISRPASAKSTLTDPSEPLSDALLHWLSGELSEEDAALLVTCLRIRRSSIQLVKLKVPENLTDQIYELLAIWRKSLPKCADKITLLSRNLSKCGRDDLVKDLQLKDRINRFSNQEE
;
A
#
# COMPACT_ATOMS: atom_id res chain seq x y z
N MET A 1 6.83 38.84 24.59
CA MET A 1 5.45 38.73 24.08
C MET A 1 5.27 37.29 23.63
N ASN A 2 4.44 36.51 24.31
CA ASN A 2 4.33 35.07 24.08
C ASN A 2 2.98 34.77 23.42
N LEU A 3 2.98 33.98 22.35
CA LEU A 3 1.79 33.55 21.65
C LEU A 3 1.48 32.09 22.02
N TYR A 4 0.29 31.84 22.54
CA TYR A 4 -0.19 30.49 22.85
C TYR A 4 -1.12 30.00 21.74
N LEU A 5 -0.88 28.81 21.25
CA LEU A 5 -1.61 28.19 20.15
C LEU A 5 -2.31 26.91 20.64
N LYS A 6 -3.52 26.65 20.13
CA LYS A 6 -4.27 25.42 20.40
C LYS A 6 -4.67 24.78 19.07
N GLU A 7 -4.69 23.45 19.04
CA GLU A 7 -5.25 22.67 17.95
C GLU A 7 -6.75 22.94 17.81
N LEU A 8 -7.21 23.17 16.57
CA LEU A 8 -8.63 23.43 16.26
C LEU A 8 -9.36 22.16 15.83
N ASP A 9 -8.68 21.26 15.13
CA ASP A 9 -9.22 20.01 14.60
C ASP A 9 -8.21 18.90 14.85
N GLU A 10 -8.59 17.94 15.70
CA GLU A 10 -7.76 16.82 16.14
C GLU A 10 -7.59 15.73 15.06
N PHE A 11 -8.51 15.69 14.08
CA PHE A 11 -8.48 14.76 12.95
C PHE A 11 -7.79 15.38 11.74
N GLY A 12 -7.83 16.71 11.63
CA GLY A 12 -7.08 17.49 10.67
C GLY A 12 -5.57 17.25 10.81
N ASN A 13 -4.93 16.75 9.76
CA ASN A 13 -3.51 16.37 9.79
C ASN A 13 -3.17 15.29 10.83
N TYR A 14 -4.10 14.39 11.16
CA TYR A 14 -3.88 13.29 12.11
C TYR A 14 -2.61 12.48 11.79
N SER A 15 -2.41 12.14 10.51
CA SER A 15 -1.27 11.34 10.03
C SER A 15 0.02 12.14 9.83
N SER A 16 0.02 13.45 10.08
CA SER A 16 1.23 14.29 9.95
C SER A 16 1.96 14.36 11.29
N PRO A 17 3.31 14.24 11.30
CA PRO A 17 4.09 14.45 12.52
C PRO A 17 4.17 15.92 12.96
N HIS A 18 3.50 16.83 12.23
CA HIS A 18 3.52 18.26 12.51
C HIS A 18 2.10 18.85 12.58
N TYR A 19 1.88 19.76 13.52
CA TYR A 19 0.76 20.70 13.46
C TYR A 19 1.02 21.68 12.32
N LYS A 20 0.02 21.90 11.47
CA LYS A 20 0.10 22.82 10.33
C LYS A 20 -0.89 23.94 10.52
N GLY A 21 -0.49 25.16 10.21
CA GLY A 21 -1.33 26.33 10.31
C GLY A 21 -0.84 27.47 9.46
N THR A 22 -1.53 28.61 9.56
CA THR A 22 -1.12 29.84 8.88
C THR A 22 -1.35 31.01 9.81
N VAL A 23 -0.35 31.88 9.90
CA VAL A 23 -0.46 33.18 10.56
C VAL A 23 -0.65 34.24 9.50
N LEU A 24 -1.66 35.09 9.71
CA LEU A 24 -1.91 36.28 8.91
C LEU A 24 -1.58 37.49 9.78
N VAL A 25 -0.69 38.35 9.28
CA VAL A 25 -0.32 39.59 9.96
C VAL A 25 -0.99 40.75 9.24
N TYR A 26 -1.64 41.62 10.01
CA TYR A 26 -2.36 42.78 9.50
C TYR A 26 -1.78 44.06 10.09
N LYS A 27 -1.87 45.15 9.32
CA LYS A 27 -1.57 46.50 9.81
C LYS A 27 -2.88 47.16 10.19
N LEU A 28 -3.07 47.41 11.48
CA LEU A 28 -4.28 48.05 12.02
C LEU A 28 -3.97 49.48 12.46
N THR A 29 -4.92 50.40 12.28
CA THR A 29 -4.84 51.74 12.87
C THR A 29 -5.36 51.75 14.31
N LYS A 30 -5.15 52.85 15.04
CA LYS A 30 -5.65 52.98 16.42
C LYS A 30 -7.18 52.94 16.48
N GLU A 31 -7.86 53.41 15.44
CA GLU A 31 -9.32 53.37 15.31
C GLU A 31 -9.81 51.93 15.13
N ASP A 32 -9.11 51.14 14.32
CA ASP A 32 -9.40 49.73 14.07
C ASP A 32 -9.26 48.89 15.35
N ILE A 33 -8.18 49.10 16.11
CA ILE A 33 -7.96 48.40 17.40
C ILE A 33 -9.11 48.68 18.39
N LYS A 34 -9.60 49.93 18.46
CA LYS A 34 -10.74 50.31 19.31
C LYS A 34 -12.05 49.65 18.85
N LYS A 35 -12.24 49.45 17.55
CA LYS A 35 -13.43 48.79 16.98
C LYS A 35 -13.43 47.28 17.25
N PHE A 36 -12.27 46.64 17.19
CA PHE A 36 -12.18 45.17 17.26
C PHE A 36 -12.07 44.60 18.67
N GLY A 37 -11.60 45.39 19.64
CA GLY A 37 -11.45 44.95 21.04
C GLY A 37 -10.72 43.61 21.16
N ASP A 38 -11.07 42.81 22.19
CA ASP A 38 -10.49 41.45 22.39
C ASP A 38 -11.06 40.37 21.44
N LYS A 39 -12.09 40.68 20.65
CA LYS A 39 -12.78 39.72 19.76
C LYS A 39 -12.40 39.92 18.28
N CYS A 40 -11.11 40.06 18.02
CA CYS A 40 -10.54 40.33 16.68
C CYS A 40 -10.86 39.27 15.60
N THR A 41 -11.10 38.01 15.95
CA THR A 41 -11.12 36.88 14.99
C THR A 41 -12.30 36.88 14.01
N SER A 42 -13.50 37.29 14.44
CA SER A 42 -14.67 37.40 13.55
C SER A 42 -14.69 38.73 12.82
N ALA A 43 -14.17 39.78 13.44
CA ALA A 43 -14.27 41.14 12.93
C ALA A 43 -13.25 41.43 11.81
N LEU A 44 -12.05 40.84 11.85
CA LEU A 44 -11.06 40.97 10.76
C LEU A 44 -11.48 40.28 9.46
N LYS A 45 -12.34 39.25 9.51
CA LYS A 45 -12.86 38.59 8.29
C LYS A 45 -13.75 39.52 7.46
N ASN A 46 -14.39 40.49 8.11
CA ASN A 46 -15.30 41.44 7.47
C ASN A 46 -14.57 42.69 6.96
N VAL A 47 -13.31 42.86 7.33
CA VAL A 47 -12.47 43.94 6.82
C VAL A 47 -11.78 43.42 5.58
N ASN A 48 -12.11 43.98 4.41
CA ASN A 48 -11.44 43.71 3.13
C ASN A 48 -9.99 44.22 3.09
N GLN A 49 -9.22 44.07 4.17
CA GLN A 49 -7.81 44.40 4.22
C GLN A 49 -6.98 43.18 3.84
N ASN A 50 -6.14 43.33 2.82
CA ASN A 50 -5.16 42.32 2.49
C ASN A 50 -4.16 42.16 3.65
N PRO A 51 -3.84 40.91 4.06
CA PRO A 51 -2.81 40.69 5.07
C PRO A 51 -1.47 41.21 4.56
N LEU A 52 -0.69 41.82 5.46
CA LEU A 52 0.66 42.30 5.17
C LEU A 52 1.59 41.13 4.86
N CYS A 53 1.43 40.02 5.60
CA CYS A 53 2.10 38.78 5.28
C CYS A 53 1.27 37.56 5.70
N LYS A 54 1.51 36.47 4.98
CA LYS A 54 0.94 35.14 5.23
C LYS A 54 2.09 34.18 5.47
N LEU A 55 2.21 33.69 6.70
CA LEU A 55 3.28 32.79 7.10
C LEU A 55 2.71 31.39 7.38
N ALA A 56 3.21 30.38 6.69
CA ALA A 56 2.89 28.99 7.00
C ALA A 56 3.60 28.59 8.29
N LEU A 57 2.86 28.01 9.23
CA LEU A 57 3.39 27.46 10.47
C LEU A 57 3.43 25.94 10.40
N THR A 58 4.56 25.38 10.82
CA THR A 58 4.74 23.95 11.04
C THR A 58 5.36 23.78 12.41
N LEU A 59 4.63 23.15 13.34
CA LEU A 59 5.11 22.89 14.69
C LEU A 59 5.21 21.38 14.90
N PRO A 60 6.28 20.88 15.54
CA PRO A 60 6.41 19.45 15.81
C PRO A 60 5.28 18.97 16.73
N LYS A 61 4.64 17.85 16.39
CA LYS A 61 3.76 17.12 17.32
C LYS A 61 4.64 16.31 18.27
N ARG A 62 4.13 16.06 19.48
CA ARG A 62 4.72 15.00 20.31
C ARG A 62 4.57 13.67 19.57
N GLU A 63 5.63 12.87 19.60
CA GLU A 63 5.65 11.56 18.96
C GLU A 63 4.52 10.71 19.54
N ARG A 64 3.55 10.38 18.67
CA ARG A 64 2.50 9.43 19.02
C ARG A 64 3.03 8.07 18.61
N ILE A 65 2.99 7.10 19.54
CA ILE A 65 3.13 5.69 19.18
C ILE A 65 1.88 5.35 18.37
N ILE A 66 1.95 5.57 17.05
CA ILE A 66 0.92 5.14 16.13
C ILE A 66 1.06 3.62 16.13
N SER A 67 0.16 2.92 16.82
CA SER A 67 -0.03 1.48 16.65
C SER A 67 -0.55 1.28 15.23
N ARG A 68 0.34 1.33 14.25
CA ARG A 68 0.05 0.83 12.93
C ARG A 68 -0.29 -0.64 13.18
N PRO A 69 -1.50 -1.12 12.88
CA PRO A 69 -1.73 -2.56 12.93
C PRO A 69 -0.60 -3.15 12.09
N ALA A 70 0.17 -4.07 12.70
CA ALA A 70 1.18 -4.79 11.98
C ALA A 70 0.52 -5.21 10.67
N SER A 71 0.95 -4.64 9.55
CA SER A 71 0.46 -5.05 8.24
C SER A 71 0.57 -6.56 8.28
N ALA A 72 -0.57 -7.24 8.24
CA ALA A 72 -0.66 -8.65 8.62
C ALA A 72 0.26 -9.43 7.70
N LYS A 73 1.52 -9.58 8.11
CA LYS A 73 2.42 -10.58 7.60
C LYS A 73 1.88 -11.85 8.24
N SER A 74 0.80 -12.37 7.65
CA SER A 74 0.34 -13.72 7.92
C SER A 74 1.43 -14.62 7.37
N THR A 75 2.44 -14.91 8.18
CA THR A 75 3.47 -15.91 7.92
C THR A 75 3.01 -17.30 8.38
N LEU A 76 1.71 -17.52 8.48
CA LEU A 76 1.16 -18.86 8.60
C LEU A 76 0.30 -19.11 7.36
N THR A 77 0.94 -19.75 6.38
CA THR A 77 0.27 -20.42 5.27
C THR A 77 -0.44 -21.62 5.89
N ASP A 78 -1.77 -21.58 5.84
CA ASP A 78 -2.61 -22.72 6.22
C ASP A 78 -2.30 -23.86 5.23
N PRO A 79 -1.99 -25.10 5.65
CA PRO A 79 -1.75 -26.22 4.74
C PRO A 79 -2.96 -26.56 3.85
N SER A 80 -4.16 -26.05 4.20
CA SER A 80 -5.35 -26.13 3.36
C SER A 80 -5.46 -24.99 2.32
N GLU A 81 -4.46 -24.10 2.21
CA GLU A 81 -4.51 -22.95 1.30
C GLU A 81 -4.40 -23.42 -0.17
N PRO A 82 -5.39 -23.13 -1.03
CA PRO A 82 -5.31 -23.47 -2.45
C PRO A 82 -4.12 -22.75 -3.08
N LEU A 83 -3.36 -23.46 -3.93
CA LEU A 83 -2.05 -23.08 -4.49
C LEU A 83 -0.89 -23.09 -3.46
N SER A 84 -0.43 -24.30 -3.12
CA SER A 84 0.69 -24.54 -2.19
C SER A 84 2.04 -24.03 -2.72
N ASP A 85 3.01 -23.87 -1.81
CA ASP A 85 4.37 -23.44 -2.17
C ASP A 85 5.06 -24.42 -3.11
N ALA A 86 4.90 -25.73 -2.87
CA ALA A 86 5.44 -26.77 -3.74
C ALA A 86 4.86 -26.67 -5.16
N LEU A 87 3.56 -26.39 -5.30
CA LEU A 87 2.92 -26.26 -6.61
C LEU A 87 3.41 -25.03 -7.38
N LEU A 88 3.59 -23.90 -6.69
CA LEU A 88 4.19 -22.70 -7.27
C LEU A 88 5.63 -22.92 -7.72
N HIS A 89 6.41 -23.63 -6.91
CA HIS A 89 7.81 -23.91 -7.20
C HIS A 89 7.98 -24.87 -8.38
N TRP A 90 7.08 -25.86 -8.51
CA TRP A 90 7.00 -26.68 -9.70
C TRP A 90 6.67 -25.82 -10.93
N LEU A 91 5.62 -25.02 -10.87
CA LEU A 91 5.21 -24.19 -12.01
C LEU A 91 6.32 -23.23 -12.45
N SER A 92 7.06 -22.65 -11.51
CA SER A 92 8.20 -21.78 -11.84
C SER A 92 9.34 -22.49 -12.56
N GLY A 93 9.46 -23.82 -12.42
CA GLY A 93 10.45 -24.62 -13.14
C GLY A 93 10.03 -24.93 -14.58
N GLU A 94 8.74 -24.89 -14.89
CA GLU A 94 8.19 -25.22 -16.21
C GLU A 94 8.08 -24.00 -17.16
N LEU A 95 8.25 -22.79 -16.62
CA LEU A 95 8.10 -21.53 -17.36
C LEU A 95 9.46 -21.08 -17.90
N SER A 96 9.52 -20.78 -19.21
CA SER A 96 10.66 -20.06 -19.80
C SER A 96 10.65 -18.59 -19.35
N GLU A 97 11.73 -17.85 -19.65
CA GLU A 97 11.80 -16.42 -19.35
C GLU A 97 10.70 -15.63 -20.07
N GLU A 98 10.43 -15.96 -21.34
CA GLU A 98 9.42 -15.30 -22.17
C GLU A 98 8.01 -15.59 -21.64
N ASP A 99 7.72 -16.86 -21.35
CA ASP A 99 6.42 -17.26 -20.81
C ASP A 99 6.17 -16.64 -19.44
N ALA A 100 7.20 -16.58 -18.60
CA ALA A 100 7.14 -15.91 -17.32
C ALA A 100 6.89 -14.40 -17.48
N ALA A 101 7.54 -13.73 -18.42
CA ALA A 101 7.33 -12.30 -18.66
C ALA A 101 5.89 -11.99 -19.12
N LEU A 102 5.33 -12.83 -20.00
CA LEU A 102 3.94 -12.74 -20.43
C LEU A 102 2.98 -13.00 -19.27
N LEU A 103 3.25 -14.02 -18.47
CA LEU A 103 2.43 -14.38 -17.32
C LEU A 103 2.44 -13.27 -16.26
N VAL A 104 3.61 -12.76 -15.88
CA VAL A 104 3.78 -11.64 -14.93
C VAL A 104 2.99 -10.41 -15.38
N THR A 105 2.96 -10.14 -16.69
CA THR A 105 2.17 -9.07 -17.30
C THR A 105 0.66 -9.34 -17.17
N CYS A 106 0.22 -10.57 -17.48
CA CYS A 106 -1.18 -10.99 -17.34
C CYS A 106 -1.66 -10.95 -15.88
N LEU A 107 -0.80 -11.33 -14.93
CA LEU A 107 -1.03 -11.28 -13.50
C LEU A 107 -0.98 -9.84 -12.92
N ARG A 108 -0.60 -8.85 -13.75
CA ARG A 108 -0.49 -7.42 -13.39
C ARG A 108 0.43 -7.16 -12.20
N ILE A 109 1.54 -7.90 -12.11
CA ILE A 109 2.54 -7.66 -11.08
C ILE A 109 3.23 -6.32 -11.33
N ARG A 110 3.40 -5.51 -10.28
CA ARG A 110 3.98 -4.17 -10.41
C ARG A 110 5.45 -4.26 -10.80
N ARG A 111 5.90 -3.32 -11.64
CA ARG A 111 7.30 -3.20 -12.08
C ARG A 111 8.30 -3.11 -10.90
N SER A 112 7.92 -2.44 -9.83
CA SER A 112 8.74 -2.36 -8.61
C SER A 112 8.96 -3.72 -7.95
N SER A 113 7.95 -4.59 -7.94
CA SER A 113 8.07 -5.97 -7.44
C SER A 113 8.99 -6.80 -8.33
N ILE A 114 8.90 -6.64 -9.65
CA ILE A 114 9.78 -7.31 -10.63
C ILE A 114 11.24 -6.93 -10.38
N GLN A 115 11.53 -5.64 -10.28
CA GLN A 115 12.88 -5.14 -10.03
C GLN A 115 13.42 -5.60 -8.67
N LEU A 116 12.58 -5.57 -7.64
CA LEU A 116 12.97 -6.03 -6.31
C LEU A 116 13.36 -7.51 -6.30
N VAL A 117 12.59 -8.36 -6.99
CA VAL A 117 12.90 -9.79 -7.09
C VAL A 117 14.21 -10.01 -7.84
N LYS A 118 14.44 -9.31 -8.96
CA LYS A 118 15.73 -9.36 -9.70
C LYS A 118 16.94 -8.99 -8.83
N LEU A 119 16.77 -8.03 -7.92
CA LEU A 119 17.83 -7.65 -6.97
C LEU A 119 18.02 -8.68 -5.85
N LYS A 120 16.92 -9.30 -5.40
CA LYS A 120 16.95 -10.29 -4.31
C LYS A 120 17.53 -11.63 -4.76
N VAL A 121 17.21 -12.05 -5.99
CA VAL A 121 17.60 -13.34 -6.57
C VAL A 121 18.14 -13.10 -7.98
N PRO A 122 19.43 -12.77 -8.15
CA PRO A 122 19.96 -12.37 -9.45
C PRO A 122 20.21 -13.54 -10.40
N GLU A 123 20.58 -14.72 -9.90
CA GLU A 123 21.14 -15.79 -10.74
C GLU A 123 20.17 -16.94 -11.07
N ASN A 124 19.10 -17.12 -10.30
CA ASN A 124 18.17 -18.23 -10.52
C ASN A 124 16.83 -17.74 -11.07
N LEU A 125 16.54 -18.07 -12.34
CA LEU A 125 15.29 -17.71 -13.01
C LEU A 125 14.08 -18.37 -12.35
N THR A 126 14.15 -19.65 -12.00
CA THR A 126 13.05 -20.39 -11.36
C THR A 126 12.67 -19.74 -10.03
N ASP A 127 13.66 -19.39 -9.21
CA ASP A 127 13.41 -18.73 -7.92
C ASP A 127 12.85 -17.31 -8.11
N GLN A 128 13.29 -16.59 -9.15
CA GLN A 128 12.70 -15.28 -9.50
C GLN A 128 11.22 -15.43 -9.88
N ILE A 129 10.88 -16.41 -10.72
CA ILE A 129 9.50 -16.68 -11.14
C ILE A 129 8.66 -17.07 -9.92
N TYR A 130 9.17 -17.96 -9.07
CA TYR A 130 8.50 -18.37 -7.83
C TYR A 130 8.17 -17.16 -6.94
N GLU A 131 9.15 -16.28 -6.68
CA GLU A 131 8.94 -15.10 -5.83
C GLU A 131 7.89 -14.15 -6.41
N LEU A 132 7.86 -13.98 -7.73
CA LEU A 132 6.83 -13.17 -8.40
C LEU A 132 5.44 -13.79 -8.24
N LEU A 133 5.31 -15.10 -8.44
CA LEU A 133 4.05 -15.80 -8.25
C LEU A 133 3.61 -15.79 -6.77
N ALA A 134 4.55 -15.88 -5.82
CA ALA A 134 4.28 -15.77 -4.40
C ALA A 134 3.80 -14.37 -4.01
N ILE A 135 4.38 -13.31 -4.60
CA ILE A 135 3.91 -11.92 -4.44
C ILE A 135 2.50 -11.77 -4.98
N TRP A 136 2.22 -12.30 -6.17
CA TRP A 136 0.88 -12.28 -6.76
C TRP A 136 -0.13 -13.01 -5.86
N ARG A 137 0.18 -14.22 -5.41
CA ARG A 137 -0.67 -15.00 -4.51
C ARG A 137 -0.99 -14.24 -3.23
N LYS A 138 0.01 -13.59 -2.63
CA LYS A 138 -0.14 -12.76 -1.41
C LYS A 138 -0.95 -11.48 -1.64
N SER A 139 -1.07 -11.02 -2.87
CA SER A 139 -1.84 -9.83 -3.21
C SER A 139 -3.35 -10.08 -3.35
N LEU A 140 -3.77 -11.35 -3.40
CA LEU A 140 -5.16 -11.74 -3.59
C LEU A 140 -5.92 -11.91 -2.26
N PRO A 141 -7.25 -11.67 -2.25
CA PRO A 141 -8.11 -12.02 -1.12
C PRO A 141 -8.07 -13.53 -0.82
N LYS A 142 -8.22 -13.92 0.45
CA LYS A 142 -8.22 -15.34 0.87
C LYS A 142 -9.31 -16.17 0.18
N CYS A 143 -10.48 -15.58 -0.10
CA CYS A 143 -11.60 -16.27 -0.76
C CYS A 143 -11.45 -16.37 -2.28
N ALA A 144 -10.39 -15.81 -2.87
CA ALA A 144 -10.19 -15.86 -4.32
C ALA A 144 -9.80 -17.27 -4.74
N ASP A 145 -10.42 -17.77 -5.81
CA ASP A 145 -10.00 -19.01 -6.45
C ASP A 145 -8.70 -18.78 -7.24
N LYS A 146 -7.58 -18.94 -6.53
CA LYS A 146 -6.22 -18.72 -7.04
C LYS A 146 -5.89 -19.66 -8.19
N ILE A 147 -6.36 -20.91 -8.15
CA ILE A 147 -6.10 -21.90 -9.20
C ILE A 147 -6.79 -21.47 -10.48
N THR A 148 -8.09 -21.18 -10.42
CA THR A 148 -8.85 -20.73 -11.60
C THR A 148 -8.28 -19.43 -12.19
N LEU A 149 -7.88 -18.48 -11.33
CA LEU A 149 -7.24 -17.25 -11.79
C LEU A 149 -5.90 -17.50 -12.48
N LEU A 150 -5.07 -18.39 -11.93
CA LEU A 150 -3.77 -18.72 -12.51
C LEU A 150 -3.95 -19.47 -13.83
N SER A 151 -4.82 -20.49 -13.86
CA SER A 151 -5.18 -21.23 -15.07
C SER A 151 -5.63 -20.30 -16.21
N ARG A 152 -6.53 -19.36 -15.91
CA ARG A 152 -7.01 -18.39 -16.90
C ARG A 152 -5.89 -17.54 -17.49
N ASN A 153 -4.89 -17.16 -16.68
CA ASN A 153 -3.79 -16.35 -17.16
C ASN A 153 -2.73 -17.17 -17.90
N LEU A 154 -2.52 -18.44 -17.52
CA LEU A 154 -1.68 -19.38 -18.27
C LEU A 154 -2.25 -19.64 -19.68
N SER A 155 -3.56 -19.87 -19.81
CA SER A 155 -4.22 -19.98 -21.12
C SER A 155 -4.02 -18.73 -21.99
N LYS A 156 -4.05 -17.54 -21.39
CA LYS A 156 -3.76 -16.29 -22.14
C LYS A 156 -2.33 -16.20 -22.64
N CYS A 157 -1.41 -16.88 -21.97
CA CYS A 157 -0.01 -16.99 -22.40
C CYS A 157 0.21 -18.14 -23.38
N GLY A 158 -0.84 -18.87 -23.76
CA GLY A 158 -0.75 -20.03 -24.67
C GLY A 158 -0.25 -21.32 -24.00
N ARG A 159 -0.11 -21.34 -22.67
CA ARG A 159 0.36 -22.50 -21.90
C ARG A 159 -0.79 -23.34 -21.36
N ASP A 160 -1.65 -23.83 -22.26
CA ASP A 160 -2.77 -24.70 -21.91
C ASP A 160 -2.35 -26.11 -21.46
N ASP A 161 -1.13 -26.51 -21.81
CA ASP A 161 -0.44 -27.70 -21.27
C ASP A 161 -0.32 -27.60 -19.75
N LEU A 162 0.23 -26.50 -19.25
CA LEU A 162 0.45 -26.27 -17.82
C LEU A 162 -0.86 -26.11 -17.05
N VAL A 163 -1.94 -25.65 -17.70
CA VAL A 163 -3.25 -25.53 -17.06
C VAL A 163 -3.78 -26.90 -16.62
N LYS A 164 -3.66 -27.91 -17.49
CA LYS A 164 -4.12 -29.27 -17.18
C LYS A 164 -3.32 -29.88 -16.04
N ASP A 165 -2.00 -29.74 -16.11
CA ASP A 165 -1.07 -30.27 -15.10
C ASP A 165 -1.24 -29.57 -13.75
N LEU A 166 -1.46 -28.25 -13.75
CA LEU A 166 -1.73 -27.47 -12.54
C LEU A 166 -2.99 -27.97 -11.83
N GLN A 167 -4.08 -28.16 -12.58
CA GLN A 167 -5.35 -28.65 -12.02
C GLN A 167 -5.23 -30.08 -11.48
N LEU A 168 -4.48 -30.94 -12.19
CA LEU A 168 -4.25 -32.32 -11.74
C LEU A 168 -3.42 -32.35 -10.45
N LYS A 169 -2.29 -31.62 -10.41
CA LYS A 169 -1.41 -31.55 -9.24
C LYS A 169 -2.08 -30.91 -8.03
N ASP A 170 -2.89 -29.87 -8.25
CA ASP A 170 -3.67 -29.25 -7.17
C ASP A 170 -4.72 -30.22 -6.59
N ARG A 171 -5.35 -31.04 -7.42
CA ARG A 171 -6.24 -32.13 -6.94
C ARG A 171 -5.46 -33.15 -6.11
N ILE A 172 -4.32 -33.63 -6.60
CA ILE A 172 -3.48 -34.62 -5.89
C ILE A 172 -3.04 -34.08 -4.52
N ASN A 173 -2.59 -32.82 -4.47
CA ASN A 173 -2.17 -32.17 -3.22
C ASN A 173 -3.33 -32.07 -2.22
N ARG A 174 -4.55 -31.77 -2.70
CA ARG A 174 -5.75 -31.72 -1.85
C ARG A 174 -6.12 -33.09 -1.28
N PHE A 175 -5.92 -34.18 -2.03
CA PHE A 175 -6.15 -35.54 -1.52
C PHE A 175 -5.09 -35.98 -0.53
N SER A 176 -3.82 -35.63 -0.75
CA SER A 176 -2.71 -35.98 0.15
C SER A 176 -2.85 -35.32 1.52
N ASN A 177 -3.46 -34.13 1.59
CA ASN A 177 -3.69 -33.39 2.83
C ASN A 177 -4.97 -33.82 3.58
N GLN A 178 -5.72 -34.81 3.08
CA GLN A 178 -6.93 -35.35 3.74
C GLN A 178 -6.69 -36.68 4.47
N GLU A 179 -5.53 -37.30 4.30
CA GLU A 179 -5.17 -38.60 4.91
C GLU A 179 -4.28 -38.46 6.18
N GLU A 180 -3.99 -37.24 6.64
CA GLU A 180 -3.34 -36.91 7.92
C GLU A 180 -4.31 -36.24 8.90
#